data_AF-A0A4Z2G585-F1
#
_entry.id   AF-A0A4Z2G585-F1
#
_cell.length_a   1.000
_cell.length_b   1.000
_cell.length_c   1.000
_cell.angle_alpha   90.00
_cell.angle_beta   90.00
_cell.angle_gamma   90.00
#
_symmetry.space_group_name_H-M   'P 1'
#
loop_
_entity.id
_entity.type
_entity.pdbx_description
1 polymer ?
#
loop_
_entity_poly.entity_id
_entity_poly.type
_entity_poly.pdbx_seq_one_letter_code
_entity_poly.pdbx_strand_id
1 'polypeptide(L)'
;MKEGKEARQGGKEGRKGRKERRMGRKEEKEAEVVRETTVASLALLVPKNISSYPSNGERFTEGSIDVWWIVHDGGMLMLLPFLLRQHKVWRKCRMRIFTVAQMDDNSIQMRKDLITFLYHLRIDAAVEVVEMHDGDISAYTYEKTLVMEQRSQILKQMHLTRNEREREIQSITDSSRGSIRRKNPAAPRSRHSVDGGAGVAEHPEDEVSEPRVLPRSPVDVRRMHTAMRLNEVIASRSKEAKLVLLNMPGPPKNRGGNMEFLEVLTEGLNRVLLVRGETVLCVGKMQ
;
A
#
# COMPACT_ATOMS: atom_id res chain seq x y z
N MET A 1 31.72 -0.06 -43.89
CA MET A 1 31.62 -0.06 -42.40
C MET A 1 30.41 0.71 -41.83
N LYS A 2 29.59 1.44 -42.61
CA LYS A 2 28.40 2.16 -42.10
C LYS A 2 27.13 1.29 -41.99
N GLU A 3 26.91 0.35 -42.91
CA GLU A 3 25.68 -0.49 -42.95
C GLU A 3 25.54 -1.46 -41.76
N GLY A 4 26.65 -1.89 -41.15
CA GLY A 4 26.63 -2.78 -39.99
C GLY A 4 26.21 -2.10 -38.67
N LYS A 5 26.17 -0.76 -38.59
CA LYS A 5 25.72 -0.02 -37.41
C LYS A 5 24.21 0.23 -37.42
N GLU A 6 23.62 0.55 -38.57
CA GLU A 6 22.17 0.81 -38.70
C GLU A 6 21.32 -0.44 -38.46
N ALA A 7 21.74 -1.60 -38.97
CA ALA A 7 21.06 -2.87 -38.71
C ALA A 7 21.06 -3.29 -37.22
N ARG A 8 22.13 -2.92 -36.48
CA ARG A 8 22.20 -3.13 -35.02
C ARG A 8 21.35 -2.12 -34.23
N GLN A 9 21.06 -0.96 -34.80
CA GLN A 9 20.26 0.11 -34.18
C GLN A 9 18.76 -0.16 -34.32
N GLY A 10 18.29 -0.52 -35.53
CA GLY A 10 16.89 -0.90 -35.77
C GLY A 10 16.46 -2.18 -35.02
N GLY A 11 17.36 -3.15 -34.84
CA GLY A 11 17.09 -4.35 -34.02
C GLY A 11 16.97 -4.08 -32.51
N LYS A 12 17.60 -3.02 -32.00
CA LYS A 12 17.47 -2.58 -30.60
C LYS A 12 16.18 -1.80 -30.38
N GLU A 13 15.79 -0.94 -31.31
CA GLU A 13 14.53 -0.18 -31.25
C GLU A 13 13.30 -1.08 -31.37
N GLY A 14 13.30 -2.06 -32.28
CA GLY A 14 12.23 -3.05 -32.39
C GLY A 14 12.09 -3.95 -31.15
N ARG A 15 13.21 -4.29 -30.48
CA ARG A 15 13.18 -5.00 -29.19
C ARG A 15 12.70 -4.13 -28.03
N LYS A 16 13.02 -2.83 -28.04
CA LYS A 16 12.58 -1.86 -27.04
C LYS A 16 11.07 -1.64 -27.13
N GLY A 17 10.53 -1.36 -28.32
CA GLY A 17 9.10 -1.17 -28.53
C GLY A 17 8.26 -2.42 -28.22
N ARG A 18 8.78 -3.63 -28.48
CA ARG A 18 8.09 -4.89 -28.12
C ARG A 18 8.09 -5.15 -26.61
N LYS A 19 9.13 -4.73 -25.88
CA LYS A 19 9.17 -4.79 -24.42
C LYS A 19 8.21 -3.78 -23.79
N GLU A 20 8.22 -2.54 -24.25
CA GLU A 20 7.32 -1.48 -23.76
C GLU A 20 5.84 -1.85 -23.97
N ARG A 21 5.46 -2.35 -25.16
CA ARG A 21 4.09 -2.84 -25.42
C ARG A 21 3.68 -4.02 -24.53
N ARG A 22 4.61 -4.91 -24.20
CA ARG A 22 4.36 -6.04 -23.29
C ARG A 22 4.25 -5.60 -21.83
N MET A 23 5.01 -4.58 -21.44
CA MET A 23 4.98 -3.99 -20.11
C MET A 23 3.68 -3.24 -19.86
N GLY A 24 3.26 -2.38 -20.79
CA GLY A 24 1.96 -1.67 -20.69
C GLY A 24 0.76 -2.62 -20.60
N ARG A 25 0.77 -3.75 -21.34
CA ARG A 25 -0.28 -4.78 -21.20
C ARG A 25 -0.27 -5.49 -19.85
N LYS A 26 0.87 -5.59 -19.15
CA LYS A 26 0.93 -6.20 -17.82
C LYS A 26 0.39 -5.25 -16.76
N GLU A 27 0.79 -3.98 -16.83
CA GLU A 27 0.30 -2.92 -15.93
C GLU A 27 -1.21 -2.75 -16.03
N GLU A 28 -1.76 -2.76 -17.26
CA GLU A 28 -3.21 -2.65 -17.47
C GLU A 28 -3.98 -3.82 -16.86
N LYS A 29 -3.47 -5.05 -17.04
CA LYS A 29 -4.06 -6.26 -16.46
C LYS A 29 -3.99 -6.28 -14.93
N GLU A 30 -2.89 -5.81 -14.34
CA GLU A 30 -2.79 -5.73 -12.88
C GLU A 30 -3.79 -4.73 -12.30
N ALA A 31 -3.89 -3.54 -12.90
CA ALA A 31 -4.86 -2.54 -12.47
C ALA A 31 -6.30 -3.02 -12.65
N GLU A 32 -6.59 -3.82 -13.67
CA GLU A 32 -7.85 -4.52 -13.85
C GLU A 32 -8.11 -5.54 -12.73
N VAL A 33 -7.19 -6.46 -12.45
CA VAL A 33 -7.32 -7.43 -11.35
C VAL A 33 -7.57 -6.73 -10.02
N VAL A 34 -6.81 -5.67 -9.69
CA VAL A 34 -7.01 -4.93 -8.43
C VAL A 34 -8.42 -4.32 -8.35
N ARG A 35 -8.92 -3.76 -9.46
CA ARG A 35 -10.27 -3.18 -9.53
C ARG A 35 -11.34 -4.26 -9.40
N GLU A 36 -11.26 -5.34 -10.16
CA GLU A 36 -12.22 -6.45 -10.13
C GLU A 36 -12.29 -7.10 -8.75
N THR A 37 -11.13 -7.39 -8.14
CA THR A 37 -11.05 -8.00 -6.81
C THR A 37 -11.65 -7.06 -5.74
N THR A 38 -11.47 -5.74 -5.90
CA THR A 38 -12.09 -4.74 -5.01
C THR A 38 -13.61 -4.69 -5.19
N VAL A 39 -14.11 -4.65 -6.43
CA VAL A 39 -15.57 -4.67 -6.71
C VAL A 39 -16.20 -5.96 -6.21
N ALA A 40 -15.49 -7.08 -6.33
CA ALA A 40 -15.95 -8.39 -5.88
C ALA A 40 -15.83 -8.62 -4.37
N SER A 41 -15.37 -7.63 -3.59
CA SER A 41 -15.25 -7.76 -2.12
C SER A 41 -14.31 -8.91 -1.71
N LEU A 42 -13.21 -9.10 -2.46
CA LEU A 42 -12.23 -10.16 -2.23
C LEU A 42 -10.91 -9.59 -1.69
N ALA A 43 -10.24 -10.40 -0.86
CA ALA A 43 -8.87 -10.13 -0.45
C ALA A 43 -7.89 -10.46 -1.59
N LEU A 44 -6.89 -9.60 -1.79
CA LEU A 44 -5.83 -9.77 -2.77
C LEU A 44 -4.46 -9.86 -2.07
N LEU A 45 -3.71 -10.91 -2.37
CA LEU A 45 -2.35 -11.13 -1.90
C LEU A 45 -1.41 -11.20 -3.11
N VAL A 46 -0.45 -10.28 -3.18
CA VAL A 46 0.51 -10.20 -4.30
C VAL A 46 1.93 -10.42 -3.77
N PRO A 47 2.49 -11.63 -3.93
CA PRO A 47 3.88 -11.89 -3.59
C PRO A 47 4.82 -11.28 -4.63
N LYS A 48 5.76 -10.44 -4.19
CA LYS A 48 6.86 -9.93 -5.02
C LYS A 48 8.10 -10.79 -4.80
N ASN A 49 8.92 -10.95 -5.84
CA ASN A 49 10.14 -11.75 -5.82
C ASN A 49 9.88 -13.21 -5.44
N ILE A 50 8.91 -13.84 -6.12
CA ILE A 50 8.45 -15.22 -5.85
C ILE A 50 9.61 -16.22 -5.87
N SER A 51 10.60 -16.03 -6.76
CA SER A 51 11.79 -16.87 -6.85
C SER A 51 12.63 -16.91 -5.56
N SER A 52 12.49 -15.91 -4.70
CA SER A 52 13.19 -15.83 -3.42
C SER A 52 12.44 -16.54 -2.29
N TYR A 53 11.19 -16.95 -2.48
CA TYR A 53 10.40 -17.63 -1.44
C TYR A 53 10.95 -19.03 -1.13
N PRO A 54 11.00 -19.42 0.16
CA PRO A 54 11.56 -20.70 0.56
C PRO A 54 10.72 -21.87 0.05
N SER A 55 11.39 -22.94 -0.34
CA SER A 55 10.74 -24.23 -0.55
C SER A 55 10.31 -24.87 0.78
N ASN A 56 9.48 -25.93 0.72
CA ASN A 56 9.06 -26.66 1.93
C ASN A 56 10.21 -27.36 2.69
N GLY A 57 11.37 -27.54 2.05
CA GLY A 57 12.57 -28.09 2.66
C GLY A 57 13.42 -27.04 3.38
N GLU A 58 13.33 -25.77 2.97
CA GLU A 58 14.11 -24.67 3.50
C GLU A 58 13.42 -24.09 4.74
N ARG A 59 14.02 -24.32 5.92
CA ARG A 59 13.51 -23.80 7.19
C ARG A 59 14.40 -22.66 7.66
N PHE A 60 13.79 -21.54 8.01
CA PHE A 60 14.54 -20.48 8.68
C PHE A 60 14.89 -20.92 10.10
N THR A 61 16.16 -20.81 10.46
CA THR A 61 16.64 -21.00 11.84
C THR A 61 16.35 -19.78 12.70
N GLU A 62 16.42 -18.60 12.08
CA GLU A 62 16.15 -17.29 12.68
C GLU A 62 15.71 -16.27 11.63
N GLY A 63 15.24 -15.11 12.11
CA GLY A 63 14.88 -13.96 11.29
C GLY A 63 13.60 -13.28 11.76
N SER A 64 13.15 -12.28 11.01
CA SER A 64 11.91 -11.56 11.30
C SER A 64 10.91 -11.61 10.15
N ILE A 65 9.63 -11.58 10.51
CA ILE A 65 8.53 -11.20 9.63
C ILE A 65 8.11 -9.81 10.07
N ASP A 66 8.29 -8.85 9.17
CA ASP A 66 8.05 -7.44 9.43
C ASP A 66 6.72 -7.03 8.81
N VAL A 67 5.84 -6.47 9.63
CA VAL A 67 4.53 -5.99 9.23
C VAL A 67 4.52 -4.48 9.28
N TRP A 68 4.39 -3.85 8.12
CA TRP A 68 4.27 -2.40 8.01
C TRP A 68 2.80 -2.02 7.93
N TRP A 69 2.25 -1.66 9.08
CA TRP A 69 0.86 -1.25 9.21
C TRP A 69 0.74 0.26 8.99
N ILE A 70 0.53 0.62 7.73
CA ILE A 70 0.39 2.01 7.29
C ILE A 70 -1.10 2.34 7.20
N VAL A 71 -1.58 3.13 8.16
CA VAL A 71 -2.88 3.83 8.14
C VAL A 71 -4.14 2.93 8.26
N HIS A 72 -4.47 2.05 7.31
CA HIS A 72 -5.72 1.27 7.32
C HIS A 72 -5.52 -0.23 6.98
N ASP A 73 -6.38 -1.08 7.57
CA ASP A 73 -6.55 -2.55 7.37
C ASP A 73 -5.71 -3.50 8.24
N GLY A 74 -5.44 -3.10 9.49
CA GLY A 74 -4.60 -3.87 10.43
C GLY A 74 -5.10 -5.28 10.79
N GLY A 75 -6.38 -5.60 10.61
CA GLY A 75 -6.96 -6.92 10.91
C GLY A 75 -6.28 -8.07 10.15
N MET A 76 -6.25 -7.96 8.82
CA MET A 76 -5.74 -9.02 7.96
C MET A 76 -4.21 -9.10 7.96
N LEU A 77 -3.52 -7.96 8.02
CA LEU A 77 -2.06 -7.94 8.09
C LEU A 77 -1.52 -8.60 9.37
N MET A 78 -2.31 -8.63 10.44
CA MET A 78 -1.96 -9.31 11.69
C MET A 78 -2.24 -10.82 11.65
N LEU A 79 -3.27 -11.24 10.91
CA LEU A 79 -3.64 -12.64 10.72
C LEU A 79 -2.57 -13.41 9.91
N LEU A 80 -2.05 -12.84 8.84
CA LEU A 80 -1.15 -13.56 7.92
C LEU A 80 0.16 -14.03 8.60
N PRO A 81 0.92 -13.19 9.33
CA PRO A 81 2.12 -13.62 10.03
C PRO A 81 1.82 -14.65 11.12
N PHE A 82 0.69 -14.52 11.80
CA PHE A 82 0.25 -15.49 12.80
C PHE A 82 0.06 -16.88 12.18
N LEU A 83 -0.65 -16.97 11.05
CA LEU A 83 -0.82 -18.22 10.30
C LEU A 83 0.51 -18.74 9.75
N LEU A 84 1.35 -17.87 9.18
CA LEU A 84 2.64 -18.27 8.63
C LEU A 84 3.53 -18.91 9.69
N ARG A 85 3.57 -18.36 10.91
CA ARG A 85 4.36 -18.89 12.04
C ARG A 85 3.89 -20.26 12.53
N GLN A 86 2.70 -20.73 12.16
CA GLN A 86 2.28 -22.11 12.43
C GLN A 86 3.03 -23.11 11.54
N HIS A 87 3.48 -22.69 10.35
CA HIS A 87 4.20 -23.55 9.43
C HIS A 87 5.68 -23.70 9.80
N LYS A 88 6.23 -24.91 9.62
CA LYS A 88 7.61 -25.30 9.98
C LYS A 88 8.71 -24.40 9.42
N VAL A 89 8.46 -23.76 8.27
CA VAL A 89 9.41 -22.87 7.58
C VAL A 89 9.58 -21.54 8.32
N TRP A 90 8.49 -20.97 8.83
CA TRP A 90 8.44 -19.62 9.40
C TRP A 90 8.31 -19.60 10.93
N ARG A 91 8.08 -20.77 11.55
CA ARG A 91 7.85 -20.91 13.00
C ARG A 91 8.92 -20.29 13.89
N LYS A 92 10.18 -20.23 13.42
CA LYS A 92 11.31 -19.63 14.16
C LYS A 92 11.51 -18.14 13.88
N CYS A 93 10.75 -17.55 12.95
CA CYS A 93 10.79 -16.12 12.71
C CYS A 93 10.07 -15.36 13.82
N ARG A 94 10.66 -14.25 14.26
CA ARG A 94 10.03 -13.30 15.18
C ARG A 94 9.11 -12.36 14.40
N MET A 95 8.01 -11.95 15.01
CA MET A 95 7.10 -10.97 14.39
C MET A 95 7.46 -9.57 14.87
N ARG A 96 7.57 -8.60 13.95
CA ARG A 96 7.78 -7.18 14.24
C ARG A 96 6.71 -6.36 13.54
N ILE A 97 6.09 -5.43 14.25
CA ILE A 97 5.04 -4.56 13.73
C ILE A 97 5.54 -3.13 13.78
N PHE A 98 5.56 -2.50 12.62
CA PHE A 98 5.87 -1.10 12.45
C PHE A 98 4.58 -0.38 12.12
N THR A 99 4.18 0.59 12.94
CA THR A 99 3.02 1.45 12.66
C THR A 99 3.47 2.88 12.45
N VAL A 100 2.76 3.61 11.58
CA VAL A 100 3.14 4.98 11.22
C VAL A 100 2.25 6.01 11.92
N ALA A 101 2.88 6.86 12.73
CA ALA A 101 2.28 8.01 13.40
C ALA A 101 2.63 9.30 12.67
N GLN A 102 1.70 10.24 12.62
CA GLN A 102 1.97 11.61 12.18
C GLN A 102 2.57 12.42 13.34
N MET A 103 3.22 13.55 13.04
CA MET A 103 3.91 14.38 14.05
C MET A 103 2.97 14.95 15.13
N ASP A 104 1.67 15.04 14.84
CA ASP A 104 0.62 15.47 15.76
C ASP A 104 -0.05 14.32 16.52
N ASP A 105 0.27 13.06 16.20
CA ASP A 105 -0.25 11.89 16.90
C ASP A 105 0.53 11.62 18.20
N ASN A 106 -0.15 11.05 19.21
CA ASN A 106 0.53 10.56 20.42
C ASN A 106 1.13 9.16 20.16
N SER A 107 2.37 9.12 19.65
CA SER A 107 3.10 7.89 19.33
C SER A 107 3.29 6.95 20.53
N ILE A 108 3.47 7.51 21.72
CA ILE A 108 3.62 6.75 22.97
C ILE A 108 2.31 6.01 23.31
N GLN A 109 1.18 6.71 23.26
CA GLN A 109 -0.13 6.12 23.52
C GLN A 109 -0.45 5.05 22.48
N MET A 110 -0.20 5.33 21.20
CA MET A 110 -0.40 4.38 20.10
C MET A 110 0.40 3.08 20.32
N ARG A 111 1.67 3.21 20.73
CA ARG A 111 2.52 2.05 21.07
C ARG A 111 1.92 1.24 22.22
N LYS A 112 1.50 1.91 23.30
CA LYS A 112 0.95 1.26 24.50
C LYS A 112 -0.35 0.51 24.18
N ASP A 113 -1.23 1.14 23.43
CA ASP A 113 -2.51 0.54 23.05
C ASP A 113 -2.30 -0.66 22.13
N LEU A 114 -1.37 -0.57 21.18
CA LEU A 114 -1.02 -1.69 20.31
C LEU A 114 -0.41 -2.86 21.08
N ILE A 115 0.48 -2.61 22.04
CA ILE A 115 1.03 -3.67 22.91
C ILE A 115 -0.09 -4.34 23.71
N THR A 116 -0.99 -3.55 24.32
CA THR A 116 -2.13 -4.05 25.10
C THR A 116 -3.04 -4.91 24.24
N PHE A 117 -3.28 -4.47 23.01
CA PHE A 117 -4.09 -5.19 22.05
C PHE A 117 -3.51 -6.55 21.67
N LEU A 118 -2.21 -6.60 21.35
CA LEU A 118 -1.51 -7.85 21.03
C LEU A 118 -1.51 -8.84 22.19
N TYR A 119 -1.37 -8.31 23.41
CA TYR A 119 -1.48 -9.10 24.64
C TYR A 119 -2.85 -9.79 24.75
N HIS A 120 -3.95 -9.07 24.51
CA HIS A 120 -5.30 -9.66 24.51
C HIS A 120 -5.51 -10.71 23.41
N LEU A 121 -4.84 -10.56 22.26
CA LEU A 121 -4.89 -11.56 21.18
C LEU A 121 -3.92 -12.73 21.37
N ARG A 122 -3.04 -12.68 22.39
CA ARG A 122 -1.94 -13.65 22.59
C ARG A 122 -1.00 -13.73 21.37
N ILE A 123 -0.77 -12.60 20.71
CA ILE A 123 0.18 -12.48 19.60
C ILE A 123 1.50 -11.94 20.14
N ASP A 124 2.54 -12.76 20.08
CA ASP A 124 3.91 -12.37 20.44
C ASP A 124 4.60 -11.65 19.27
N ALA A 125 4.65 -10.32 19.35
CA ALA A 125 5.29 -9.45 18.37
C ALA A 125 5.92 -8.21 19.01
N ALA A 126 7.06 -7.77 18.48
CA ALA A 126 7.66 -6.49 18.85
C ALA A 126 6.93 -5.34 18.14
N VAL A 127 6.74 -4.21 18.83
CA VAL A 127 6.04 -3.03 18.28
C VAL A 127 6.95 -1.81 18.27
N GLU A 128 7.06 -1.20 17.09
CA GLU A 128 7.74 0.07 16.87
C GLU A 128 6.78 1.07 16.19
N VAL A 129 6.77 2.30 16.69
CA VAL A 129 6.02 3.40 16.10
C VAL A 129 7.02 4.29 15.37
N VAL A 130 6.77 4.53 14.08
CA VAL A 130 7.62 5.34 13.22
C VAL A 130 6.89 6.63 12.92
N GLU A 131 7.51 7.76 13.25
CA GLU A 131 6.95 9.08 12.99
C GLU A 131 7.32 9.54 11.57
N MET A 132 6.33 9.99 10.81
CA MET A 132 6.50 10.48 9.44
C MET A 132 5.63 11.71 9.16
N HIS A 133 6.07 12.56 8.23
CA HIS A 133 5.26 13.69 7.77
C HIS A 133 4.11 13.21 6.88
N ASP A 134 2.99 13.96 6.89
CA ASP A 134 1.79 13.62 6.11
C ASP A 134 2.06 13.51 4.60
N GLY A 135 2.95 14.37 4.06
CA GLY A 135 3.36 14.30 2.65
C GLY A 135 4.02 12.96 2.28
N ASP A 136 4.73 12.33 3.21
CA ASP A 136 5.49 11.08 3.00
C ASP A 136 4.61 9.82 3.14
N ILE A 137 3.37 9.97 3.62
CA ILE A 137 2.37 8.89 3.67
C ILE A 137 1.11 9.20 2.85
N SER A 138 1.12 10.30 2.09
CA SER A 138 -0.03 10.80 1.34
C SER A 138 -0.65 9.76 0.41
N ALA A 139 0.13 8.86 -0.17
CA ALA A 139 -0.37 7.76 -1.01
C ALA A 139 -1.29 6.76 -0.26
N TYR A 140 -1.13 6.65 1.06
CA TYR A 140 -1.92 5.79 1.94
C TYR A 140 -3.04 6.55 2.68
N THR A 141 -2.89 7.86 2.84
CA THR A 141 -3.90 8.72 3.49
C THR A 141 -4.84 9.41 2.51
N TYR A 142 -4.55 9.43 1.20
CA TYR A 142 -5.38 10.12 0.18
C TYR A 142 -6.83 9.63 0.12
N GLU A 143 -7.10 8.42 0.62
CA GLU A 143 -8.45 7.84 0.69
C GLU A 143 -9.16 8.12 2.05
N LYS A 144 -8.49 8.83 2.99
CA LYS A 144 -9.12 9.30 4.23
C LYS A 144 -10.16 10.36 3.92
N THR A 145 -11.42 9.97 3.82
CA THR A 145 -12.57 10.61 4.52
C THR A 145 -13.82 9.77 4.29
N LEU A 146 -14.09 9.31 3.06
CA LEU A 146 -15.36 8.65 2.72
C LEU A 146 -15.46 7.19 3.22
N VAL A 147 -14.38 6.41 3.04
CA VAL A 147 -14.36 4.97 3.38
C VAL A 147 -14.31 4.75 4.89
N MET A 148 -13.62 5.62 5.65
CA MET A 148 -13.57 5.54 7.12
C MET A 148 -14.94 5.83 7.77
N GLU A 149 -15.67 6.85 7.27
CA GLU A 149 -17.01 7.15 7.77
C GLU A 149 -18.00 6.04 7.42
N GLN A 150 -17.94 5.52 6.19
CA GLN A 150 -18.76 4.39 5.76
C GLN A 150 -18.43 3.12 6.58
N ARG A 151 -17.15 2.85 6.87
CA ARG A 151 -16.72 1.78 7.80
C ARG A 151 -17.35 1.95 9.18
N SER A 152 -17.28 3.15 9.75
CA SER A 152 -17.88 3.44 11.05
C SER A 152 -19.40 3.22 11.05
N GLN A 153 -20.07 3.50 9.94
CA GLN A 153 -21.51 3.24 9.78
C GLN A 153 -21.82 1.75 9.66
N ILE A 154 -21.05 0.98 8.87
CA ILE A 154 -21.22 -0.49 8.75
C ILE A 154 -20.97 -1.16 10.10
N LEU A 155 -19.93 -0.78 10.83
CA LEU A 155 -19.64 -1.32 12.17
C LEU A 155 -20.74 -1.00 13.20
N LYS A 156 -21.45 0.13 13.04
CA LYS A 156 -22.63 0.46 13.86
C LYS A 156 -23.85 -0.38 13.49
N GLN A 157 -23.98 -0.77 12.22
CA GLN A 157 -25.05 -1.63 11.73
C GLN A 157 -24.80 -3.11 12.07
N MET A 158 -23.53 -3.53 12.17
CA MET A 158 -23.18 -4.84 12.70
C MET A 158 -23.43 -4.84 14.21
N HIS A 159 -24.33 -5.71 14.68
CA HIS A 159 -24.65 -5.90 16.11
C HIS A 159 -23.50 -6.59 16.88
N LEU A 160 -22.29 -6.06 16.77
CA LEU A 160 -21.11 -6.57 17.46
C LEU A 160 -21.28 -6.39 18.96
N THR A 161 -21.00 -7.45 19.71
CA THR A 161 -20.89 -7.38 21.16
C THR A 161 -19.74 -6.44 21.54
N ARG A 162 -19.78 -5.90 22.76
CA ARG A 162 -18.71 -5.03 23.29
C ARG A 162 -17.32 -5.68 23.16
N ASN A 163 -17.24 -6.98 23.42
CA ASN A 163 -16.00 -7.76 23.33
C ASN A 163 -15.49 -7.90 21.88
N GLU A 164 -16.38 -8.01 20.90
CA GLU A 164 -15.98 -8.10 19.48
C GLU A 164 -15.53 -6.75 18.94
N ARG A 165 -16.16 -5.65 19.40
CA ARG A 165 -15.74 -4.28 19.07
C ARG A 165 -14.36 -3.96 19.62
N GLU A 166 -14.09 -4.32 20.88
CA GLU A 166 -12.78 -4.12 21.53
C GLU A 166 -11.65 -4.97 20.88
N ARG A 167 -12.00 -6.02 20.13
CA ARG A 167 -11.07 -6.84 19.35
C ARG A 167 -10.81 -6.31 17.93
N GLU A 168 -11.45 -5.21 17.53
CA GLU A 168 -11.24 -4.62 16.21
C GLU A 168 -10.02 -3.69 16.18
N ILE A 169 -8.99 -4.12 15.46
CA ILE A 169 -7.66 -3.51 15.35
C ILE A 169 -7.70 -2.01 14.97
N GLN A 170 -8.56 -1.64 14.03
CA GLN A 170 -8.62 -0.28 13.48
C GLN A 170 -9.17 0.74 14.47
N SER A 171 -10.04 0.31 15.39
CA SER A 171 -10.67 1.21 16.37
C SER A 171 -9.66 1.85 17.33
N ILE A 172 -8.53 1.17 17.56
CA ILE A 172 -7.48 1.58 18.48
C ILE A 172 -6.61 2.68 17.86
N THR A 173 -6.20 2.49 16.60
CA THR A 173 -5.49 3.53 15.86
C THR A 173 -6.37 4.75 15.64
N ASP A 174 -7.66 4.56 15.35
CA ASP A 174 -8.57 5.67 15.07
C ASP A 174 -8.91 6.48 16.34
N SER A 175 -9.00 5.84 17.52
CA SER A 175 -9.20 6.53 18.80
C SER A 175 -7.99 7.39 19.18
N SER A 176 -6.78 6.86 18.99
CA SER A 176 -5.53 7.58 19.24
C SER A 176 -5.36 8.80 18.35
N ARG A 177 -5.80 8.71 17.08
CA ARG A 177 -5.78 9.81 16.09
C ARG A 177 -6.94 10.79 16.28
N GLY A 178 -8.09 10.32 16.72
CA GLY A 178 -9.33 11.11 16.86
C GLY A 178 -9.40 11.99 18.11
N SER A 179 -8.68 11.63 19.19
CA SER A 179 -8.71 12.38 20.45
C SER A 179 -8.09 13.78 20.35
N ILE A 180 -7.23 14.04 19.35
CA ILE A 180 -6.51 15.31 19.18
C ILE A 180 -7.27 16.23 18.20
N ARG A 181 -7.86 15.69 17.14
CA ARG A 181 -8.59 16.48 16.12
C ARG A 181 -9.84 17.18 16.66
N ARG A 182 -10.46 16.67 17.73
CA ARG A 182 -11.58 17.34 18.41
C ARG A 182 -11.19 18.63 19.14
N LYS A 183 -9.90 18.90 19.34
CA LYS A 183 -9.42 20.13 20.01
C LYS A 183 -9.06 21.27 19.04
N ASN A 184 -9.02 21.07 17.73
CA ASN A 184 -8.71 22.16 16.80
C ASN A 184 -9.29 21.96 15.38
N PRO A 185 -10.48 22.47 15.06
CA PRO A 185 -11.00 22.45 13.70
C PRO A 185 -10.46 23.64 12.91
N ALA A 186 -9.39 23.46 12.14
CA ALA A 186 -9.01 24.41 11.10
C ALA A 186 -9.88 24.14 9.85
N ALA A 187 -10.78 25.08 9.54
CA ALA A 187 -11.66 25.04 8.38
C ALA A 187 -10.86 25.14 7.06
N PRO A 188 -11.20 24.37 6.01
CA PRO A 188 -10.59 24.56 4.70
C PRO A 188 -11.17 25.80 4.01
N ARG A 189 -10.30 26.77 3.72
CA ARG A 189 -10.61 27.96 2.91
C ARG A 189 -10.84 27.55 1.45
N SER A 190 -11.94 28.02 0.87
CA SER A 190 -12.26 27.90 -0.56
C SER A 190 -11.66 29.08 -1.37
N ARG A 191 -11.69 28.93 -2.71
CA ARG A 191 -11.36 29.86 -3.82
C ARG A 191 -9.98 29.58 -4.43
N HIS A 192 -9.84 29.36 -5.74
CA HIS A 192 -10.27 30.25 -6.82
C HIS A 192 -10.75 29.54 -8.10
N SER A 193 -11.83 30.08 -8.65
CA SER A 193 -12.31 29.95 -10.02
C SER A 193 -11.56 30.93 -10.93
N VAL A 194 -11.34 30.57 -12.20
CA VAL A 194 -11.18 31.55 -13.28
C VAL A 194 -11.95 31.06 -14.51
N ASP A 195 -12.64 32.01 -15.11
CA ASP A 195 -13.70 31.98 -16.12
C ASP A 195 -13.13 32.31 -17.53
N GLY A 196 -13.87 31.94 -18.59
CA GLY A 196 -13.91 32.71 -19.84
C GLY A 196 -13.52 32.02 -21.18
N GLY A 197 -14.52 31.77 -22.05
CA GLY A 197 -14.52 32.37 -23.41
C GLY A 197 -14.37 31.51 -24.70
N ALA A 198 -15.50 31.01 -25.22
CA ALA A 198 -16.03 30.90 -26.61
C ALA A 198 -15.19 30.78 -27.93
N GLY A 199 -15.68 29.88 -28.82
CA GLY A 199 -15.64 29.90 -30.32
C GLY A 199 -14.57 29.00 -30.99
N VAL A 200 -14.72 28.27 -32.10
CA VAL A 200 -15.76 28.00 -33.15
C VAL A 200 -15.38 26.63 -33.79
N ALA A 201 -16.34 25.94 -34.41
CA ALA A 201 -16.19 24.61 -35.05
C ALA A 201 -15.36 24.59 -36.34
N GLU A 202 -14.67 23.48 -36.62
CA GLU A 202 -14.70 22.69 -37.89
C GLU A 202 -13.76 21.45 -37.81
N HIS A 203 -14.14 20.37 -38.51
CA HIS A 203 -13.54 19.01 -38.56
C HIS A 203 -13.35 18.65 -40.06
N PRO A 204 -12.72 17.52 -40.45
CA PRO A 204 -11.59 16.72 -39.91
C PRO A 204 -10.38 16.80 -40.88
N GLU A 205 -9.26 16.08 -40.68
CA GLU A 205 -8.49 15.27 -41.68
C GLU A 205 -7.35 14.52 -40.94
N ASP A 206 -7.11 13.27 -41.33
CA ASP A 206 -6.20 12.29 -40.73
C ASP A 206 -4.71 12.61 -40.96
N GLU A 207 -3.91 12.77 -39.90
CA GLU A 207 -2.45 12.57 -39.96
C GLU A 207 -1.91 11.77 -38.76
N VAL A 208 -1.26 10.66 -39.10
CA VAL A 208 -0.58 9.71 -38.22
C VAL A 208 0.59 10.42 -37.51
N SER A 209 0.50 10.58 -36.18
CA SER A 209 1.59 11.14 -35.38
C SER A 209 1.86 10.31 -34.11
N GLU A 210 3.07 9.75 -34.08
CA GLU A 210 3.95 9.38 -32.95
C GLU A 210 3.33 9.18 -31.53
N PRO A 211 3.73 8.13 -30.78
CA PRO A 211 3.24 7.94 -29.41
C PRO A 211 3.73 9.09 -28.52
N ARG A 212 2.84 10.06 -28.28
CA ARG A 212 3.04 11.14 -27.32
C ARG A 212 3.24 10.54 -25.94
N VAL A 213 4.49 10.51 -25.47
CA VAL A 213 4.79 10.41 -24.04
C VAL A 213 4.20 11.67 -23.40
N LEU A 214 2.99 11.58 -22.87
CA LEU A 214 2.39 12.66 -22.11
C LEU A 214 3.37 13.03 -20.97
N PRO A 215 3.67 14.33 -20.75
CA PRO A 215 4.50 14.73 -19.62
C PRO A 215 3.87 14.21 -18.33
N ARG A 216 4.67 13.53 -17.49
CA ARG A 216 4.23 12.97 -16.20
C ARG A 216 3.52 14.05 -15.40
N SER A 217 2.33 13.78 -14.88
CA SER A 217 1.58 14.79 -14.14
C SER A 217 2.30 15.15 -12.84
N PRO A 218 2.18 16.38 -12.30
CA PRO A 218 2.76 16.76 -11.01
C PRO A 218 2.32 15.84 -9.85
N VAL A 219 1.17 15.18 -9.98
CA VAL A 219 0.62 14.22 -9.02
C VAL A 219 1.44 12.93 -8.99
N ASP A 220 1.88 12.44 -10.15
CA ASP A 220 2.69 11.23 -10.27
C ASP A 220 4.09 11.43 -9.66
N VAL A 221 4.69 12.61 -9.85
CA VAL A 221 6.00 12.97 -9.28
C VAL A 221 5.95 13.02 -7.75
N ARG A 222 4.93 13.68 -7.18
CA ARG A 222 4.75 13.74 -5.72
C ARG A 222 4.56 12.34 -5.13
N ARG A 223 3.71 11.52 -5.78
CA ARG A 223 3.45 10.14 -5.39
C ARG A 223 4.73 9.30 -5.42
N MET A 224 5.62 9.53 -6.40
CA MET A 224 6.91 8.85 -6.46
C MET A 224 7.85 9.26 -5.32
N HIS A 225 7.92 10.55 -4.99
CA HIS A 225 8.72 11.03 -3.86
C HIS A 225 8.24 10.41 -2.53
N THR A 226 6.92 10.31 -2.35
CA THR A 226 6.30 9.59 -1.20
C THR A 226 6.75 8.13 -1.15
N ALA A 227 6.73 7.40 -2.27
CA ALA A 227 7.24 6.02 -2.33
C ALA A 227 8.71 5.91 -1.91
N MET A 228 9.56 6.83 -2.41
CA MET A 228 10.99 6.83 -2.07
C MET A 228 11.24 7.04 -0.58
N ARG A 229 10.56 8.04 0.02
CA ARG A 229 10.69 8.34 1.45
C ARG A 229 10.22 7.21 2.33
N LEU A 230 9.08 6.61 1.98
CA LEU A 230 8.57 5.47 2.71
C LEU A 230 9.47 4.24 2.54
N ASN A 231 10.00 3.99 1.34
CA ASN A 231 10.95 2.89 1.12
C ASN A 231 12.23 3.08 1.93
N GLU A 232 12.80 4.29 1.99
CA GLU A 232 13.99 4.61 2.79
C GLU A 232 13.80 4.18 4.27
N VAL A 233 12.62 4.50 4.82
CA VAL A 233 12.22 4.16 6.18
C VAL A 233 11.98 2.65 6.36
N ILE A 234 11.39 1.97 5.37
CA ILE A 234 11.15 0.52 5.40
C ILE A 234 12.46 -0.24 5.27
N ALA A 235 13.25 0.05 4.24
CA ALA A 235 14.50 -0.63 3.94
C ALA A 235 15.51 -0.48 5.08
N SER A 236 15.60 0.70 5.72
CA SER A 236 16.51 0.90 6.86
C SER A 236 16.21 -0.03 8.06
N ARG A 237 14.98 -0.51 8.22
CA ARG A 237 14.56 -1.39 9.34
C ARG A 237 14.35 -2.86 8.94
N SER A 238 13.98 -3.09 7.68
CA SER A 238 13.42 -4.36 7.21
C SER A 238 14.20 -5.00 6.07
N LYS A 239 15.36 -4.46 5.66
CA LYS A 239 16.18 -5.04 4.58
C LYS A 239 16.59 -6.50 4.84
N GLU A 240 16.87 -6.86 6.09
CA GLU A 240 17.26 -8.22 6.49
C GLU A 240 16.09 -9.11 6.88
N ALA A 241 14.87 -8.58 6.86
CA ALA A 241 13.68 -9.34 7.22
C ALA A 241 13.50 -10.54 6.27
N LYS A 242 13.04 -11.67 6.81
CA LYS A 242 12.74 -12.84 5.99
C LYS A 242 11.47 -12.64 5.17
N LEU A 243 10.57 -11.76 5.59
CA LEU A 243 9.38 -11.38 4.84
C LEU A 243 8.92 -10.00 5.31
N VAL A 244 8.57 -9.13 4.37
CA VAL A 244 7.96 -7.83 4.65
C VAL A 244 6.52 -7.84 4.14
N LEU A 245 5.56 -7.56 5.02
CA LEU A 245 4.15 -7.38 4.67
C LEU A 245 3.86 -5.89 4.59
N LEU A 246 3.30 -5.46 3.47
CA LEU A 246 2.90 -4.07 3.22
C LEU A 246 1.47 -4.06 2.72
N ASN A 247 0.69 -3.07 3.11
CA ASN A 247 -0.59 -2.84 2.48
C ASN A 247 -0.39 -2.29 1.06
N MET A 248 -1.21 -2.78 0.13
CA MET A 248 -1.23 -2.27 -1.23
C MET A 248 -2.08 -0.97 -1.26
N PRO A 249 -1.57 0.15 -1.79
CA PRO A 249 -2.35 1.37 -1.94
C PRO A 249 -3.54 1.17 -2.89
N GLY A 250 -4.55 2.02 -2.78
CA GLY A 250 -5.69 2.09 -3.70
C GLY A 250 -5.27 2.11 -5.18
N PRO A 251 -6.07 1.54 -6.12
CA PRO A 251 -5.83 1.73 -7.54
C PRO A 251 -5.73 3.23 -7.86
N PRO A 252 -4.83 3.66 -8.75
CA PRO A 252 -4.79 5.06 -9.15
C PRO A 252 -6.07 5.39 -9.91
N LYS A 253 -6.51 6.65 -9.85
CA LYS A 253 -7.60 7.12 -10.73
C LYS A 253 -7.18 7.09 -12.22
N ASN A 254 -5.88 7.13 -12.51
CA ASN A 254 -5.31 7.12 -13.85
C ASN A 254 -4.71 5.75 -14.22
N ARG A 255 -4.77 5.36 -15.50
CA ARG A 255 -4.49 4.00 -16.01
C ARG A 255 -3.06 3.41 -15.86
N GLY A 256 -2.13 4.02 -15.10
CA GLY A 256 -0.72 3.56 -15.12
C GLY A 256 0.15 3.83 -13.88
N GLY A 257 -0.40 4.22 -12.73
CA GLY A 257 0.42 4.75 -11.62
C GLY A 257 0.76 3.80 -10.46
N ASN A 258 0.15 2.62 -10.35
CA ASN A 258 0.29 1.80 -9.14
C ASN A 258 1.55 0.94 -9.14
N MET A 259 1.90 0.37 -10.30
CA MET A 259 3.03 -0.55 -10.39
C MET A 259 4.35 0.19 -10.22
N GLU A 260 4.57 1.32 -10.89
CA GLU A 260 5.79 2.13 -10.74
C GLU A 260 5.98 2.58 -9.27
N PHE A 261 4.89 3.00 -8.61
CA PHE A 261 4.90 3.33 -7.18
C PHE A 261 5.29 2.12 -6.31
N LEU A 262 4.67 0.96 -6.54
CA LEU A 262 4.95 -0.26 -5.78
C LEU A 262 6.37 -0.78 -6.02
N GLU A 263 6.89 -0.63 -7.24
CA GLU A 263 8.26 -0.98 -7.60
C GLU A 263 9.26 -0.18 -6.78
N VAL A 264 9.11 1.15 -6.75
CA VAL A 264 9.96 2.06 -5.97
C VAL A 264 9.78 1.86 -4.46
N LEU A 265 8.54 1.66 -4.00
CA LEU A 265 8.24 1.45 -2.58
C LEU A 265 8.93 0.20 -2.01
N THR A 266 9.10 -0.84 -2.84
CA THR A 266 9.59 -2.15 -2.40
C THR A 266 10.97 -2.47 -2.96
N GLU A 267 11.68 -1.47 -3.47
CA GLU A 267 13.03 -1.61 -3.99
C GLU A 267 14.02 -1.95 -2.86
N GLY A 268 14.91 -2.92 -3.11
CA GLY A 268 15.90 -3.35 -2.13
C GLY A 268 15.39 -4.30 -1.04
N LEU A 269 14.10 -4.65 -1.06
CA LEU A 269 13.51 -5.66 -0.17
C LEU A 269 13.54 -7.05 -0.83
N ASN A 270 13.89 -8.07 -0.04
CA ASN A 270 14.03 -9.43 -0.57
C ASN A 270 12.69 -10.08 -0.90
N ARG A 271 11.87 -10.35 0.12
CA ARG A 271 10.54 -10.96 -0.04
C ARG A 271 9.50 -10.00 0.49
N VAL A 272 8.58 -9.63 -0.39
CA VAL A 272 7.47 -8.74 -0.05
C VAL A 272 6.16 -9.46 -0.34
N LEU A 273 5.20 -9.31 0.56
CA LEU A 273 3.82 -9.70 0.35
C LEU A 273 2.97 -8.44 0.45
N LEU A 274 2.43 -8.01 -0.70
CA LEU A 274 1.49 -6.90 -0.75
C LEU A 274 0.09 -7.44 -0.42
N VAL A 275 -0.58 -6.78 0.51
CA VAL A 275 -1.85 -7.23 1.08
C VAL A 275 -2.89 -6.16 0.84
N ARG A 276 -4.03 -6.55 0.28
CA ARG A 276 -5.23 -5.71 0.17
C ARG A 276 -6.40 -6.51 0.70
N GLY A 277 -6.99 -6.06 1.80
CA GLY A 277 -8.19 -6.67 2.37
C GLY A 277 -9.38 -5.75 2.18
N GLU A 278 -10.56 -6.33 2.19
CA GLU A 278 -11.73 -5.52 2.51
C GLU A 278 -11.75 -5.25 4.02
N THR A 279 -12.25 -4.08 4.35
CA THR A 279 -12.25 -3.45 5.68
C THR A 279 -12.91 -4.29 6.79
N VAL A 280 -13.64 -5.36 6.45
CA VAL A 280 -14.48 -6.15 7.37
C VAL A 280 -13.94 -7.56 7.59
N LEU A 281 -12.66 -7.71 7.97
CA LEU A 281 -12.18 -8.93 8.60
C LEU A 281 -12.07 -8.70 10.11
N CYS A 282 -13.18 -8.94 10.81
CA CYS A 282 -13.20 -9.00 12.26
C CYS A 282 -12.42 -10.25 12.69
N VAL A 283 -11.24 -10.08 13.30
CA VAL A 283 -10.42 -11.16 13.88
C VAL A 283 -11.04 -11.66 15.22
N GLY A 284 -12.38 -11.70 15.30
CA GLY A 284 -13.13 -12.04 16.51
C GLY A 284 -13.03 -13.52 16.90
N LYS A 285 -12.70 -14.40 15.93
CA LYS A 285 -12.58 -15.85 16.11
C LYS A 285 -11.18 -16.34 15.73
N MET A 286 -10.21 -16.10 16.59
CA MET A 286 -8.87 -16.70 16.50
C MET A 286 -8.61 -17.74 17.60
N GLN A 287 -9.66 -18.22 18.26
CA GLN A 287 -9.61 -19.27 19.27
C GLN A 287 -10.83 -20.18 19.13
#